data_AF-A0A1Y1NNG2-F1
#
_entry.id   AF-A0A1Y1NNG2-F1
#
_cell.length_a   1.000
_cell.length_b   1.000
_cell.length_c   1.000
_cell.angle_alpha   90.00
_cell.angle_beta   90.00
_cell.angle_gamma   90.00
#
_symmetry.space_group_name_H-M   'P 1'
#
loop_
_entity.id
_entity.type
_entity.pdbx_description
1 polymer ?
#
loop_
_entity_poly.entity_id
_entity_poly.type
_entity_poly.pdbx_seq_one_letter_code
_entity_poly.pdbx_strand_id
1 'polypeptide(L)'
;PIKQNLVPSPLPSRLHSHLDCRYFEILGQLFNLFVNISVEDTANCGAIVTDVQSNFKRLTGVVVDLVGQQRRSGDCYWKRRSVLETVVNAVEIISLSATICLLCNDLAKPPQNKRSKKKMDASTKCVLNDLASVIKNELNTIDSCLENWTLPDEFDLSDRLALLNLSANGQNSVIENIVNSHTTAVKELRTLLKAKLKMLSG
;
A
#
# COMPACT_ATOMS: atom_id res chain seq x y z
N PRO A 1 24.78 -8.00 0.36
CA PRO A 1 23.60 -8.32 1.22
C PRO A 1 24.04 -8.83 2.60
N ILE A 2 23.55 -8.23 3.69
CA ILE A 2 23.78 -8.74 5.05
C ILE A 2 22.96 -10.02 5.23
N LYS A 3 23.56 -11.08 5.77
CA LYS A 3 22.85 -12.34 6.04
C LYS A 3 21.78 -12.09 7.10
N GLN A 4 20.50 -12.13 6.70
CA GLN A 4 19.35 -11.90 7.58
C GLN A 4 19.15 -13.00 8.65
N ASN A 5 19.95 -14.07 8.58
CA ASN A 5 19.83 -15.26 9.42
C ASN A 5 20.62 -15.13 10.73
N LEU A 6 21.34 -14.01 10.94
CA LEU A 6 22.18 -13.78 12.11
C LEU A 6 21.48 -12.83 13.09
N VAL A 7 20.93 -13.40 14.16
CA VAL A 7 20.29 -12.69 15.29
C VAL A 7 21.13 -11.55 15.89
N PRO A 8 22.48 -11.62 16.00
CA PRO A 8 23.27 -10.53 16.58
C PRO A 8 23.60 -9.38 15.61
N SER A 9 23.22 -9.48 14.33
CA SER A 9 23.45 -8.39 13.38
C SER A 9 22.42 -7.28 13.58
N PRO A 10 22.74 -6.01 13.26
CA PRO A 10 21.74 -4.95 13.24
C PRO A 10 20.57 -5.37 12.37
N LEU A 11 19.35 -5.14 12.86
CA LEU A 11 18.13 -5.50 12.13
C LEU A 11 18.19 -4.84 10.74
N PRO A 12 17.94 -5.60 9.65
CA PRO A 12 17.96 -5.04 8.31
C PRO A 12 16.90 -3.94 8.20
N SER A 13 17.27 -2.83 7.56
CA SER A 13 16.32 -1.75 7.29
C SER A 13 15.24 -2.18 6.30
N ARG A 14 14.10 -1.45 6.29
CA ARG A 14 13.04 -1.60 5.27
C ARG A 14 13.49 -1.15 3.87
N LEU A 15 14.71 -0.65 3.69
CA LEU A 15 15.19 -0.20 2.39
C LEU A 15 15.13 -1.30 1.33
N HIS A 16 15.45 -2.54 1.70
CA HIS A 16 15.39 -3.66 0.76
C HIS A 16 13.97 -3.93 0.28
N SER A 17 13.00 -4.02 1.21
CA SER A 17 11.59 -4.21 0.84
C SER A 17 11.02 -3.01 0.09
N HIS A 18 11.52 -1.81 0.36
CA HIS A 18 11.17 -0.59 -0.37
C HIS A 18 11.69 -0.63 -1.81
N LEU A 19 12.93 -1.08 -2.03
CA LEU A 19 13.52 -1.26 -3.37
C LEU A 19 12.87 -2.39 -4.16
N ASP A 20 12.37 -3.42 -3.48
CA ASP A 20 11.62 -4.52 -4.12
C ASP A 20 10.19 -4.12 -4.51
N CYS A 21 9.70 -2.97 -4.02
CA CYS A 21 8.40 -2.40 -4.35
C CYS A 21 8.50 -1.35 -5.47
N ARG A 22 7.37 -1.11 -6.17
CA ARG A 22 7.29 -0.21 -7.33
C ARG A 22 7.20 1.29 -6.98
N TYR A 23 7.95 1.72 -5.96
CA TYR A 23 7.90 3.10 -5.48
C TYR A 23 8.31 4.10 -6.56
N PHE A 24 9.43 3.84 -7.25
CA PHE A 24 9.97 4.76 -8.24
C PHE A 24 9.09 4.82 -9.50
N GLU A 25 8.55 3.69 -9.94
CA GLU A 25 7.70 3.62 -11.12
C GLU A 25 6.36 4.33 -10.91
N ILE A 26 5.79 4.28 -9.71
CA ILE A 26 4.50 4.94 -9.43
C ILE A 26 4.74 6.39 -9.03
N LEU A 27 5.54 6.64 -7.98
CA LEU A 27 5.72 8.00 -7.47
C LEU A 27 6.51 8.87 -8.45
N GLY A 28 7.51 8.32 -9.14
CA GLY A 28 8.24 9.06 -10.17
C GLY A 28 7.33 9.53 -11.31
N GLN A 29 6.43 8.67 -11.77
CA GLN A 29 5.43 9.04 -12.79
C GLN A 29 4.43 10.08 -12.27
N LEU A 30 4.00 9.96 -11.01
CA LEU A 30 3.11 10.94 -10.40
C LEU A 30 3.77 12.30 -10.17
N PHE A 31 5.05 12.34 -9.81
CA PHE A 31 5.80 13.59 -9.74
C PHE A 31 6.00 14.19 -11.14
N ASN A 32 6.23 13.36 -12.16
CA ASN A 32 6.28 13.83 -13.55
C ASN A 32 4.94 14.43 -14.00
N LEU A 33 3.82 13.78 -13.66
CA LEU A 33 2.48 14.31 -13.89
C LEU A 33 2.28 15.66 -13.19
N PHE A 34 2.69 15.76 -11.92
CA PHE A 34 2.61 16.99 -11.14
C PHE A 34 3.40 18.14 -11.80
N VAL A 35 4.63 17.87 -12.25
CA VAL A 35 5.45 18.86 -12.97
C VAL A 35 4.77 19.30 -14.27
N ASN A 36 4.30 18.35 -15.09
CA ASN A 36 3.61 18.63 -16.35
C ASN A 36 2.38 19.51 -16.16
N ILE A 37 1.56 19.23 -15.14
CA ILE A 37 0.41 20.06 -14.78
C ILE A 37 0.86 21.46 -14.33
N SER A 38 1.95 21.56 -13.56
CA SER A 38 2.45 22.83 -13.04
C SER A 38 2.95 23.79 -14.13
N VAL A 39 3.46 23.25 -15.25
CA VAL A 39 3.95 24.02 -16.41
C VAL A 39 2.92 24.13 -17.54
N GLU A 40 1.68 23.65 -17.32
CA GLU A 40 0.60 23.60 -18.31
C GLU A 40 0.93 22.75 -19.57
N ASP A 41 1.87 21.79 -19.48
CA ASP A 41 2.16 20.81 -20.55
C ASP A 41 1.34 19.52 -20.35
N THR A 42 0.26 19.38 -21.10
CA THR A 42 -0.72 18.31 -20.88
C THR A 42 -0.63 17.17 -21.88
N ALA A 43 0.26 17.26 -22.87
CA ALA A 43 0.31 16.34 -24.00
C ALA A 43 0.54 14.87 -23.57
N ASN A 44 1.35 14.67 -22.53
CA ASN A 44 1.76 13.34 -22.05
C ASN A 44 1.00 12.86 -20.81
N CYS A 45 0.12 13.68 -20.23
CA CYS A 45 -0.52 13.37 -18.95
C CYS A 45 -1.40 12.11 -19.00
N GLY A 46 -2.08 11.85 -20.12
CA GLY A 46 -2.90 10.63 -20.29
C GLY A 46 -2.07 9.34 -20.34
N ALA A 47 -0.90 9.37 -21.00
CA ALA A 47 0.03 8.24 -21.03
C ALA A 47 0.57 7.95 -19.62
N ILE A 48 0.95 8.99 -18.88
CA ILE A 48 1.42 8.87 -17.51
C ILE A 48 0.36 8.20 -16.62
N VAL A 49 -0.90 8.62 -16.69
CA VAL A 49 -1.97 7.99 -15.89
C VAL A 49 -2.20 6.53 -16.27
N THR A 50 -2.07 6.17 -17.55
CA THR A 50 -2.17 4.78 -18.01
C THR A 50 -1.04 3.91 -17.44
N ASP A 51 0.20 4.42 -17.43
CA ASP A 51 1.36 3.73 -16.86
C ASP A 51 1.23 3.57 -15.34
N VAL A 52 0.76 4.62 -14.65
CA VAL A 52 0.47 4.57 -13.21
C VAL A 52 -0.60 3.52 -12.92
N GLN A 53 -1.68 3.47 -13.71
CA GLN A 53 -2.73 2.47 -13.56
C GLN A 53 -2.19 1.04 -13.74
N SER A 54 -1.36 0.80 -14.74
CA SER A 54 -0.73 -0.51 -14.98
C SER A 54 0.14 -0.93 -13.79
N ASN A 55 0.95 -0.02 -13.26
CA ASN A 55 1.80 -0.30 -12.11
C ASN A 55 1.00 -0.53 -10.83
N PHE A 56 -0.09 0.21 -10.61
CA PHE A 56 -0.98 -0.04 -9.48
C PHE A 56 -1.62 -1.41 -9.56
N LYS A 57 -2.19 -1.80 -10.71
CA LYS A 57 -2.78 -3.13 -10.88
C LYS A 57 -1.80 -4.25 -10.53
N ARG A 58 -0.53 -4.10 -10.93
CA ARG A 58 0.53 -5.05 -10.58
C ARG A 58 0.82 -5.07 -9.08
N LEU A 59 0.94 -3.89 -8.46
CA LEU A 59 1.18 -3.76 -7.01
C LEU A 59 0.04 -4.38 -6.19
N THR A 60 -1.20 -4.03 -6.52
CA THR A 60 -2.40 -4.56 -5.86
C THR A 60 -2.57 -6.05 -6.11
N GLY A 61 -2.28 -6.52 -7.32
CA GLY A 61 -2.28 -7.96 -7.64
C GLY A 61 -1.33 -8.75 -6.73
N VAL A 62 -0.11 -8.26 -6.53
CA VAL A 62 0.86 -8.88 -5.61
C VAL A 62 0.32 -8.91 -4.17
N VAL A 63 -0.29 -7.83 -3.70
CA VAL A 63 -0.90 -7.78 -2.35
C VAL A 63 -2.00 -8.82 -2.21
N VAL A 64 -2.94 -8.86 -3.17
CA VAL A 64 -4.08 -9.78 -3.16
C VAL A 64 -3.60 -11.23 -3.19
N ASP A 65 -2.60 -11.53 -4.02
CA ASP A 65 -2.03 -12.86 -4.14
C ASP A 65 -1.33 -13.30 -2.86
N LEU A 66 -0.49 -12.45 -2.26
CA LEU A 66 0.26 -12.78 -1.04
C LEU A 66 -0.68 -12.97 0.16
N VAL A 67 -1.65 -12.08 0.34
CA VAL A 67 -2.67 -12.21 1.40
C VAL A 67 -3.48 -13.48 1.19
N GLY A 68 -3.94 -13.74 -0.05
CA GLY A 68 -4.68 -14.94 -0.40
C GLY A 68 -3.89 -16.23 -0.17
N GLN A 69 -2.60 -16.25 -0.50
CA GLN A 69 -1.70 -17.39 -0.26
C GLN A 69 -1.50 -17.62 1.24
N GLN A 70 -1.27 -16.56 2.02
CA GLN A 70 -1.06 -16.68 3.45
C GLN A 70 -2.32 -17.25 4.15
N ARG A 71 -3.51 -16.79 3.76
CA ARG A 71 -4.79 -17.31 4.29
C ARG A 71 -4.97 -18.81 4.05
N ARG A 72 -4.44 -19.33 2.94
CA ARG A 72 -4.52 -20.76 2.59
C ARG A 72 -3.32 -21.56 3.08
N SER A 73 -2.34 -20.92 3.71
CA SER A 73 -1.11 -21.58 4.14
C SER A 73 -1.33 -22.36 5.44
N GLY A 74 -0.84 -23.60 5.49
CA GLY A 74 -0.77 -24.38 6.72
C GLY A 74 0.19 -23.80 7.77
N ASP A 75 1.05 -22.85 7.41
CA ASP A 75 1.91 -22.09 8.33
C ASP A 75 1.78 -20.60 8.00
N CYS A 76 0.60 -20.05 8.30
CA CYS A 76 0.27 -18.65 8.05
C CYS A 76 1.07 -17.66 8.93
N TYR A 77 1.78 -18.15 9.95
CA TYR A 77 2.59 -17.35 10.86
C TYR A 77 3.98 -17.06 10.29
N TRP A 78 4.64 -18.05 9.69
CA TRP A 78 6.02 -17.95 9.24
C TRP A 78 6.27 -16.76 8.30
N LYS A 79 5.40 -16.56 7.30
CA LYS A 79 5.54 -15.49 6.29
C LYS A 79 4.84 -14.19 6.67
N ARG A 80 4.13 -14.14 7.82
CA ARG A 80 3.29 -13.00 8.21
C ARG A 80 4.02 -11.68 8.13
N ARG A 81 5.23 -11.60 8.67
CA ARG A 81 6.02 -10.35 8.67
C ARG A 81 6.26 -9.84 7.26
N SER A 82 6.75 -10.70 6.37
CA SER A 82 7.10 -10.31 4.99
C SER A 82 5.86 -9.91 4.19
N VAL A 83 4.74 -10.63 4.37
CA VAL A 83 3.47 -10.27 3.73
C VAL A 83 2.99 -8.91 4.26
N LEU A 84 2.95 -8.72 5.58
CA LEU A 84 2.53 -7.46 6.19
C LEU A 84 3.39 -6.28 5.75
N GLU A 85 4.71 -6.45 5.67
CA GLU A 85 5.62 -5.40 5.18
C GLU A 85 5.32 -5.02 3.72
N THR A 86 5.00 -5.99 2.87
CA THR A 86 4.60 -5.75 1.48
C THR A 86 3.27 -4.99 1.40
N VAL A 87 2.29 -5.38 2.23
CA VAL A 87 1.00 -4.67 2.33
C VAL A 87 1.21 -3.23 2.80
N VAL A 88 2.00 -3.01 3.85
CA VAL A 88 2.31 -1.67 4.35
C VAL A 88 2.95 -0.82 3.25
N ASN A 89 3.94 -1.35 2.53
CA ASN A 89 4.57 -0.65 1.43
C ASN A 89 3.56 -0.27 0.34
N ALA A 90 2.65 -1.17 -0.04
CA ALA A 90 1.63 -0.87 -1.04
C ALA A 90 0.65 0.23 -0.57
N VAL A 91 0.22 0.17 0.69
CA VAL A 91 -0.64 1.18 1.31
C VAL A 91 0.07 2.53 1.38
N GLU A 92 1.36 2.57 1.71
CA GLU A 92 2.20 3.78 1.70
C GLU A 92 2.25 4.41 0.30
N ILE A 93 2.55 3.62 -0.75
CA ILE A 93 2.59 4.09 -2.14
C ILE A 93 1.25 4.71 -2.55
N ILE A 94 0.15 3.98 -2.35
CA ILE A 94 -1.18 4.44 -2.79
C ILE A 94 -1.62 5.67 -1.96
N SER A 95 -1.27 5.72 -0.68
CA SER A 95 -1.57 6.86 0.20
C SER A 95 -0.84 8.13 -0.21
N LEU A 96 0.44 8.02 -0.58
CA LEU A 96 1.23 9.13 -1.13
C LEU A 96 0.68 9.56 -2.50
N SER A 97 0.28 8.60 -3.31
CA SER A 97 -0.30 8.85 -4.63
C SER A 97 -1.61 9.62 -4.54
N ALA A 98 -2.48 9.27 -3.57
CA ALA A 98 -3.69 10.03 -3.27
C ALA A 98 -3.36 11.48 -2.89
N THR A 99 -2.33 11.70 -2.08
CA THR A 99 -1.87 13.05 -1.73
C THR A 99 -1.36 13.82 -2.94
N ILE A 100 -0.54 13.21 -3.81
CA ILE A 100 -0.05 13.87 -5.04
C ILE A 100 -1.22 14.21 -5.98
N CYS A 101 -2.18 13.31 -6.14
CA CYS A 101 -3.39 13.55 -6.92
C CYS A 101 -4.17 14.79 -6.42
N LEU A 102 -4.28 14.97 -5.11
CA LEU A 102 -4.91 16.16 -4.51
C LEU A 102 -4.10 17.43 -4.80
N LEU A 103 -2.78 17.37 -4.71
CA LEU A 103 -1.91 18.50 -5.05
C LEU A 103 -2.05 18.89 -6.52
N CYS A 104 -2.13 17.92 -7.45
CA CYS A 104 -2.38 18.20 -8.85
C CYS A 104 -3.75 18.86 -9.07
N ASN A 105 -4.79 18.41 -8.35
CA ASN A 105 -6.10 19.05 -8.38
C ASN A 105 -6.08 20.49 -7.86
N ASP A 106 -5.27 20.79 -6.85
CA ASP A 106 -5.12 22.14 -6.32
C ASP A 106 -4.33 23.06 -7.26
N LEU A 107 -3.29 22.56 -7.93
CA LEU A 107 -2.59 23.31 -8.98
C LEU A 107 -3.50 23.66 -10.16
N ALA A 108 -4.42 22.75 -10.50
CA ALA A 108 -5.32 22.94 -11.63
C ALA A 108 -6.50 23.89 -11.30
N LYS A 109 -6.71 24.25 -10.04
CA LYS A 109 -7.70 25.26 -9.64
C LYS A 109 -7.13 26.67 -9.88
N PRO A 110 -7.86 27.59 -10.53
CA PRO A 110 -7.39 28.97 -10.65
C PRO A 110 -7.23 29.59 -9.26
N PRO A 111 -6.15 30.35 -8.99
CA PRO A 111 -5.93 30.97 -7.69
C PRO A 111 -7.10 31.91 -7.36
N GLN A 112 -7.74 31.69 -6.20
CA GLN A 112 -9.01 32.32 -5.82
C GLN A 112 -8.99 33.87 -5.79
N ASN A 113 -7.82 34.50 -5.92
CA ASN A 113 -7.64 35.95 -5.73
C ASN A 113 -7.21 36.75 -6.98
N LYS A 114 -7.20 36.18 -8.20
CA LYS A 114 -6.94 36.97 -9.42
C LYS A 114 -8.01 36.75 -10.48
N ARG A 115 -8.65 37.84 -10.92
CA ARG A 115 -9.70 37.94 -11.97
C ARG A 115 -9.31 37.39 -13.36
N SER A 116 -8.25 36.62 -13.50
CA SER A 116 -7.88 35.93 -14.73
C SER A 116 -8.51 34.53 -14.73
N LYS A 117 -9.66 34.39 -15.40
CA LYS A 117 -10.28 33.08 -15.68
C LYS A 117 -9.45 32.32 -16.73
N LYS A 118 -8.28 31.78 -16.37
CA LYS A 118 -7.81 30.58 -17.06
C LYS A 118 -8.66 29.43 -16.52
N LYS A 119 -9.68 29.03 -17.27
CA LYS A 119 -10.43 27.80 -16.97
C LYS A 119 -9.44 26.65 -17.12
N MET A 120 -9.40 25.75 -16.13
CA MET A 120 -8.70 24.47 -16.26
C MET A 120 -9.12 23.83 -17.58
N ASP A 121 -8.13 23.41 -18.36
CA ASP A 121 -8.39 22.72 -19.61
C ASP A 121 -9.19 21.43 -19.33
N ALA A 122 -10.21 21.17 -20.14
CA ALA A 122 -11.14 20.06 -19.94
C ALA A 122 -10.41 18.71 -19.98
N SER A 123 -9.33 18.61 -20.78
CA SER A 123 -8.47 17.44 -20.85
C SER A 123 -7.76 17.18 -19.52
N THR A 124 -7.16 18.21 -18.91
CA THR A 124 -6.46 18.09 -17.62
C THR A 124 -7.40 17.63 -16.52
N LYS A 125 -8.62 18.18 -16.48
CA LYS A 125 -9.65 17.74 -15.54
C LYS A 125 -10.02 16.26 -15.71
N CYS A 126 -10.15 15.81 -16.96
CA CYS A 126 -10.44 14.41 -17.27
C CYS A 126 -9.33 13.51 -16.73
N VAL A 127 -8.07 13.83 -17.05
CA VAL A 127 -6.90 13.06 -16.61
C VAL A 127 -6.83 12.94 -15.08
N LEU A 128 -7.11 14.03 -14.35
CA LEU A 128 -7.11 14.02 -12.89
C LEU A 128 -8.26 13.22 -12.28
N ASN A 129 -9.44 13.27 -12.91
CA ASN A 129 -10.57 12.43 -12.51
C ASN A 129 -10.27 10.94 -12.75
N ASP A 130 -9.63 10.62 -13.88
CA ASP A 130 -9.23 9.26 -14.22
C ASP A 130 -8.19 8.74 -13.21
N LEU A 131 -7.18 9.54 -12.88
CA LEU A 131 -6.21 9.21 -11.85
C LEU A 131 -6.88 8.99 -10.49
N ALA A 132 -7.78 9.88 -10.08
CA ALA A 132 -8.51 9.74 -8.82
C ALA A 132 -9.36 8.46 -8.80
N SER A 133 -10.01 8.12 -9.92
CA SER A 133 -10.77 6.88 -10.09
C SER A 133 -9.88 5.65 -9.96
N VAL A 134 -8.72 5.65 -10.63
CA VAL A 134 -7.70 4.59 -10.51
C VAL A 134 -7.30 4.41 -9.05
N ILE A 135 -6.88 5.47 -8.36
CA ILE A 135 -6.43 5.38 -6.96
C ILE A 135 -7.56 4.86 -6.05
N LYS A 136 -8.81 5.33 -6.24
CA LYS A 136 -9.97 4.86 -5.47
C LYS A 136 -10.23 3.38 -5.66
N ASN A 137 -10.17 2.89 -6.90
CA ASN A 137 -10.40 1.47 -7.19
C ASN A 137 -9.37 0.60 -6.46
N GLU A 138 -8.10 0.99 -6.50
CA GLU A 138 -7.01 0.23 -5.88
C GLU A 138 -7.07 0.30 -4.34
N LEU A 139 -7.40 1.46 -3.76
CA LEU A 139 -7.68 1.60 -2.33
C LEU A 139 -8.82 0.65 -1.88
N ASN A 140 -9.91 0.59 -2.64
CA ASN A 140 -11.05 -0.29 -2.36
C ASN A 140 -10.65 -1.77 -2.48
N THR A 141 -9.94 -2.15 -3.55
CA THR A 141 -9.48 -3.53 -3.75
C THR A 141 -8.61 -4.01 -2.60
N ILE A 142 -7.68 -3.18 -2.13
CA ILE A 142 -6.87 -3.53 -0.97
C ILE A 142 -7.72 -3.57 0.30
N ASP A 143 -8.59 -2.59 0.58
CA ASP A 143 -9.43 -2.64 1.80
C ASP A 143 -10.30 -3.91 1.85
N SER A 144 -10.90 -4.29 0.72
CA SER A 144 -11.69 -5.54 0.61
C SER A 144 -10.84 -6.79 0.79
N CYS A 145 -9.59 -6.78 0.30
CA CYS A 145 -8.65 -7.90 0.52
C CYS A 145 -8.31 -8.06 2.01
N LEU A 146 -8.04 -6.94 2.69
CA LEU A 146 -7.66 -6.92 4.10
C LEU A 146 -8.82 -7.23 5.05
N GLU A 147 -10.06 -7.01 4.62
CA GLU A 147 -11.26 -7.24 5.45
C GLU A 147 -11.34 -8.66 6.02
N ASN A 148 -10.91 -9.64 5.24
CA ASN A 148 -10.98 -11.06 5.60
C ASN A 148 -9.59 -11.66 5.85
N TRP A 149 -8.58 -10.83 6.08
CA TRP A 149 -7.24 -11.30 6.41
C TRP A 149 -7.13 -11.48 7.92
N THR A 150 -7.46 -12.69 8.35
CA THR A 150 -7.37 -13.13 9.75
C THR A 150 -6.33 -14.24 9.88
N LEU A 151 -5.78 -14.37 11.09
CA LEU A 151 -4.93 -15.49 11.48
C LEU A 151 -5.76 -16.45 12.36
N PRO A 152 -5.47 -17.76 12.33
CA PRO A 152 -6.20 -18.74 13.13
C PRO A 152 -5.85 -18.59 14.62
N ASP A 153 -6.85 -18.46 15.48
CA ASP A 153 -6.65 -18.27 16.93
C ASP A 153 -5.99 -19.48 17.61
N GLU A 154 -6.10 -20.66 17.00
CA GLU A 154 -5.48 -21.90 17.47
C GLU A 154 -4.45 -22.40 16.45
N PHE A 155 -3.22 -22.56 16.93
CA PHE A 155 -2.14 -23.17 16.17
C PHE A 155 -1.28 -24.02 17.10
N ASP A 156 -1.12 -25.29 16.76
CA ASP A 156 -0.33 -26.18 17.61
C ASP A 156 1.16 -26.13 17.23
N LEU A 157 1.95 -25.53 18.12
CA LEU A 157 3.41 -25.52 18.06
C LEU A 157 4.03 -26.64 18.91
N SER A 158 3.25 -27.46 19.62
CA SER A 158 3.76 -28.44 20.58
C SER A 158 4.81 -29.35 19.97
N ASP A 159 4.54 -29.92 18.79
CA ASP A 159 5.48 -30.78 18.07
C ASP A 159 6.76 -30.04 17.67
N ARG A 160 6.64 -28.78 17.22
CA ARG A 160 7.81 -27.97 16.82
C ARG A 160 8.65 -27.52 18.00
N LEU A 161 8.02 -27.20 19.13
CA LEU A 161 8.70 -26.84 20.37
C LEU A 161 9.40 -28.06 20.99
N ALA A 162 8.75 -29.22 20.95
CA ALA A 162 9.35 -30.48 21.39
C ALA A 162 10.61 -30.83 20.59
N LEU A 163 10.61 -30.64 19.27
CA LEU A 163 11.80 -30.79 18.41
C LEU A 163 12.97 -29.88 18.81
N LEU A 164 12.70 -28.78 19.51
CA LEU A 164 13.69 -27.81 19.98
C LEU A 164 14.01 -27.95 21.48
N ASN A 165 13.49 -29.00 22.14
CA ASN A 165 13.56 -29.19 23.60
C ASN A 165 12.98 -28.00 24.40
N LEU A 166 11.98 -27.31 23.85
CA LEU A 166 11.27 -26.20 24.48
C LEU A 166 9.94 -26.68 25.06
N SER A 167 9.50 -26.07 26.17
CA SER A 167 8.18 -26.36 26.73
C SER A 167 7.08 -25.66 25.92
N ALA A 168 5.91 -26.30 25.82
CA ALA A 168 4.70 -25.68 25.24
C ALA A 168 4.08 -24.63 26.18
N ASN A 169 4.59 -24.50 27.41
CA ASN A 169 4.12 -23.53 28.39
C ASN A 169 4.34 -22.11 27.85
N GLY A 170 3.25 -21.36 27.66
CA GLY A 170 3.29 -19.99 27.14
C GLY A 170 3.03 -19.85 25.64
N GLN A 171 2.91 -20.95 24.88
CA GLN A 171 2.56 -20.95 23.46
C GLN A 171 1.30 -20.13 23.17
N ASN A 172 0.24 -20.33 23.96
CA ASN A 172 -1.03 -19.64 23.77
C ASN A 172 -0.89 -18.12 23.89
N SER A 173 -0.09 -17.64 24.85
CA SER A 173 0.17 -16.20 25.03
C SER A 173 0.96 -15.62 23.85
N VAL A 174 1.91 -16.37 23.28
CA VAL A 174 2.66 -15.93 22.09
C VAL A 174 1.73 -15.84 20.87
N ILE A 175 0.88 -16.85 20.66
CA ILE A 175 -0.09 -16.86 19.55
C ILE A 175 -1.07 -15.69 19.71
N GLU A 176 -1.64 -15.52 20.89
CA GLU A 176 -2.55 -14.41 21.21
C GLU A 176 -1.91 -13.05 20.90
N ASN A 177 -0.65 -12.84 21.31
CA ASN A 177 0.07 -11.60 21.01
C ASN A 177 0.26 -11.38 19.50
N ILE A 178 0.56 -12.43 18.74
CA ILE A 178 0.76 -12.34 17.29
C ILE A 178 -0.57 -12.03 16.59
N VAL A 179 -1.65 -12.70 16.97
CA VAL A 179 -3.00 -12.48 16.46
C VAL A 179 -3.47 -11.06 16.78
N ASN A 180 -3.37 -10.63 18.03
CA ASN A 180 -3.76 -9.29 18.46
C ASN A 180 -2.97 -8.20 17.72
N SER A 181 -1.65 -8.37 17.58
CA SER A 181 -0.79 -7.49 16.78
C SER A 181 -1.24 -7.44 15.33
N HIS A 182 -1.60 -8.58 14.73
CA HIS A 182 -2.06 -8.65 13.34
C HIS A 182 -3.39 -7.93 13.15
N THR A 183 -4.38 -8.23 13.99
CA THR A 183 -5.70 -7.61 13.98
C THR A 183 -5.61 -6.10 14.12
N THR A 184 -4.72 -5.62 15.00
CA THR A 184 -4.47 -4.18 15.20
C THR A 184 -3.89 -3.55 13.93
N ALA A 185 -2.82 -4.14 13.37
CA ALA A 185 -2.19 -3.63 12.16
C ALA A 185 -3.15 -3.60 10.97
N VAL A 186 -3.94 -4.66 10.75
CA VAL A 186 -4.95 -4.73 9.69
C VAL A 186 -6.00 -3.63 9.89
N LYS A 187 -6.50 -3.45 11.11
CA LYS A 187 -7.48 -2.39 11.45
C LYS A 187 -6.94 -0.99 11.18
N GLU A 188 -5.69 -0.72 11.54
CA GLU A 188 -5.04 0.58 11.28
C GLU A 188 -4.88 0.85 9.79
N LEU A 189 -4.39 -0.15 9.03
CA LEU A 189 -4.24 -0.05 7.57
C LEU A 189 -5.58 0.23 6.89
N ARG A 190 -6.63 -0.51 7.25
CA ARG A 190 -7.99 -0.30 6.72
C ARG A 190 -8.54 1.08 7.09
N THR A 191 -8.32 1.54 8.31
CA THR A 191 -8.69 2.90 8.74
C THR A 191 -8.03 3.95 7.85
N LEU A 192 -6.72 3.81 7.57
CA LEU A 192 -5.98 4.71 6.70
C LEU A 192 -6.52 4.69 5.26
N LEU A 193 -6.76 3.51 4.68
CA LEU A 193 -7.32 3.35 3.33
C LEU A 193 -8.67 4.06 3.22
N LYS A 194 -9.57 3.86 4.18
CA LYS A 194 -10.88 4.52 4.24
C LYS A 194 -10.77 6.03 4.39
N ALA A 195 -9.81 6.52 5.17
CA ALA A 195 -9.54 7.95 5.28
C ALA A 195 -9.10 8.55 3.93
N LYS A 196 -8.18 7.90 3.22
CA LYS A 196 -7.71 8.33 1.90
C LYS A 196 -8.80 8.30 0.82
N LEU A 197 -9.67 7.28 0.84
CA LEU A 197 -10.84 7.20 -0.02
C LEU A 197 -11.80 8.39 0.16
N LYS A 198 -12.06 8.77 1.42
CA LYS A 198 -12.88 9.93 1.75
C LYS A 198 -12.25 11.23 1.22
N MET A 199 -10.93 11.39 1.38
CA MET A 199 -10.22 12.59 0.89
C MET A 199 -10.34 12.76 -0.62
N LEU A 200 -10.29 11.69 -1.41
CA LEU A 200 -10.43 11.76 -2.87
C LEU A 200 -11.89 11.93 -3.34
N SER A 201 -12.86 11.83 -2.43
CA SER A 201 -14.29 11.91 -2.75
C SER A 201 -14.93 13.26 -2.41
N GLY A 202 -14.18 14.15 -1.75
CA GLY A 202 -14.53 15.57 -1.58
C GLY A 202 -13.93 16.42 -2.68
#